data_AF-A0A2Y9MKQ4-F1
#
_entry.id   AF-A0A2Y9MKQ4-F1
#
_cell.length_a   1.000
_cell.length_b   1.000
_cell.length_c   1.000
_cell.angle_alpha   90.00
_cell.angle_beta   90.00
_cell.angle_gamma   90.00
#
_symmetry.space_group_name_H-M   'P 1'
#
loop_
_entity.id
_entity.type
_entity.pdbx_description
1 polymer ?
#
loop_
_entity_poly.entity_id
_entity_poly.type
_entity_poly.pdbx_seq_one_letter_code
_entity_poly.pdbx_strand_id
1 'polypeptide(L)'
;MAFVTRQFVRSMSSSSTAAASAKKILVKHVTVIGGGLMGAGIAQVAAATGHTVVLVDQTEDILAKSRKGIEESLRKVAKKKFAENPKAGDEFMEKTLSSILTSMDAASVVHSTDLVVEAIVENLRVKSELFKRLDKFAAEHTIFASNTSSLQITSIANATTRQDRFAGLHFFNPVPLMKLVEVIKTPMTSQKTFESLVDFSKTLGKHPVACKDTPGFIVNRLLVPYLMEAVRLYERGDASKEDIDTAMKLGAGYPMGPFELLDYVGLDTTKFIMDGWHEMDTKNPLFQSSPSMNKLVAENKLGKKTGEGYYKYK
;
A
#
# COMPACT_ATOMS: atom_id res chain seq x y z
N MET A 1 11.46 -36.35 -22.00
CA MET A 1 10.01 -36.61 -22.15
C MET A 1 9.44 -37.33 -20.91
N ALA A 2 9.85 -38.57 -20.61
CA ALA A 2 9.24 -39.39 -19.54
C ALA A 2 9.24 -38.75 -18.13
N PHE A 3 10.28 -38.01 -17.75
CA PHE A 3 10.36 -37.33 -16.44
C PHE A 3 9.30 -36.21 -16.29
N VAL A 4 9.15 -35.38 -17.34
CA VAL A 4 8.17 -34.28 -17.36
C VAL A 4 6.75 -34.83 -17.35
N THR A 5 6.48 -35.88 -18.14
CA THR A 5 5.17 -36.55 -18.15
C THR A 5 4.81 -37.12 -16.78
N ARG A 6 5.78 -37.74 -16.07
CA ARG A 6 5.57 -38.25 -14.71
C ARG A 6 5.31 -37.14 -13.69
N GLN A 7 6.04 -36.02 -13.76
CA GLN A 7 5.77 -34.88 -12.89
C GLN A 7 4.40 -34.25 -13.16
N PHE A 8 4.01 -34.13 -14.43
CA PHE A 8 2.72 -33.59 -14.83
C PHE A 8 1.56 -34.45 -14.31
N VAL A 9 1.58 -35.76 -14.58
CA VAL A 9 0.56 -36.69 -14.09
C VAL A 9 0.50 -36.72 -12.57
N ARG A 10 1.65 -36.67 -11.89
CA ARG A 10 1.71 -36.58 -10.43
C ARG A 10 1.11 -35.28 -9.91
N SER A 11 1.39 -34.14 -10.53
CA SER A 11 0.82 -32.84 -10.14
C SER A 11 -0.70 -32.76 -10.28
N MET A 12 -1.29 -33.52 -11.21
CA MET A 12 -2.75 -33.60 -11.41
C MET A 12 -3.43 -34.64 -10.50
N SER A 13 -2.68 -35.46 -9.76
CA SER A 13 -3.27 -36.42 -8.81
C SER A 13 -3.96 -35.70 -7.66
N SER A 14 -5.11 -36.22 -7.21
CA SER A 14 -5.87 -35.71 -6.06
C SER A 14 -5.03 -35.58 -4.79
N SER A 15 -4.08 -36.50 -4.57
CA SER A 15 -3.14 -36.45 -3.45
C SER A 15 -2.17 -35.27 -3.55
N SER A 16 -1.64 -34.98 -4.75
CA SER A 16 -0.68 -33.88 -4.93
C SER A 16 -1.37 -32.51 -4.93
N THR A 17 -2.59 -32.41 -5.45
CA THR A 17 -3.40 -31.18 -5.38
C THR A 17 -3.86 -30.88 -3.94
N ALA A 18 -4.29 -31.90 -3.18
CA ALA A 18 -4.60 -31.76 -1.76
C ALA A 18 -3.37 -31.35 -0.94
N ALA A 19 -2.21 -31.96 -1.19
CA ALA A 19 -0.96 -31.59 -0.53
C ALA A 19 -0.47 -30.17 -0.89
N ALA A 20 -0.67 -29.73 -2.13
CA ALA A 20 -0.35 -28.36 -2.54
C ALA A 20 -1.28 -27.33 -1.86
N SER A 21 -2.58 -27.64 -1.77
CA SER A 21 -3.55 -26.81 -1.06
C SER A 21 -3.26 -26.72 0.44
N ALA A 22 -2.85 -27.83 1.07
CA ALA A 22 -2.49 -27.88 2.49
C ALA A 22 -1.17 -27.14 2.82
N LYS A 23 -0.32 -26.88 1.81
CA LYS A 23 0.96 -26.17 1.98
C LYS A 23 0.86 -24.65 1.83
N LYS A 24 -0.30 -24.11 1.44
CA LYS A 24 -0.51 -22.66 1.29
C LYS A 24 -0.66 -22.02 2.67
N ILE A 25 0.06 -20.92 2.91
CA ILE A 25 -0.05 -20.18 4.18
C ILE A 25 -1.29 -19.30 4.06
N LEU A 26 -2.30 -19.58 4.89
CA LEU A 26 -3.47 -18.73 5.08
C LEU A 26 -3.10 -17.66 6.09
N VAL A 27 -3.01 -16.41 5.64
CA VAL A 27 -2.72 -15.26 6.51
C VAL A 27 -3.92 -15.02 7.43
N LYS A 28 -3.70 -15.12 8.74
CA LYS A 28 -4.69 -14.84 9.78
C LYS A 28 -4.20 -13.76 10.74
N HIS A 29 -2.92 -13.78 11.08
CA HIS A 29 -2.25 -12.80 11.93
C HIS A 29 -1.40 -11.85 11.08
N VAL A 30 -1.66 -10.54 11.21
CA VAL A 30 -1.00 -9.50 10.43
C VAL A 30 -0.34 -8.49 11.36
N THR A 31 0.96 -8.26 11.20
CA THR A 31 1.67 -7.16 11.85
C THR A 31 1.79 -6.01 10.87
N VAL A 32 1.14 -4.89 11.15
CA VAL A 32 1.23 -3.67 10.33
C VAL A 32 2.15 -2.67 11.02
N ILE A 33 3.19 -2.20 10.33
CA ILE A 33 4.22 -1.33 10.91
C ILE A 33 4.09 0.06 10.28
N GLY A 34 3.83 1.07 11.11
CA GLY A 34 3.49 2.44 10.71
C GLY A 34 2.00 2.73 10.94
N GLY A 35 1.70 3.57 11.93
CA GLY A 35 0.38 4.06 12.31
C GLY A 35 -0.09 5.29 11.53
N GLY A 36 0.64 5.69 10.48
CA GLY A 36 0.19 6.72 9.55
C GLY A 36 -1.05 6.31 8.76
N LEU A 37 -1.51 7.19 7.86
CA LEU A 37 -2.74 7.01 7.07
C LEU A 37 -2.82 5.64 6.38
N MET A 38 -1.74 5.20 5.75
CA MET A 38 -1.70 3.94 5.02
C MET A 38 -1.77 2.73 5.96
N GLY A 39 -0.86 2.62 6.92
CA GLY A 39 -0.83 1.45 7.82
C GLY A 39 -2.04 1.38 8.74
N ALA A 40 -2.57 2.50 9.24
CA ALA A 40 -3.83 2.51 9.97
C ALA A 40 -5.01 2.00 9.10
N GLY A 41 -5.07 2.42 7.83
CA GLY A 41 -6.06 1.93 6.88
C GLY A 41 -5.91 0.45 6.54
N ILE A 42 -4.68 -0.05 6.41
CA ILE A 42 -4.38 -1.49 6.20
C ILE A 42 -4.83 -2.30 7.42
N ALA A 43 -4.45 -1.85 8.63
CA ALA A 43 -4.85 -2.48 9.88
C ALA A 43 -6.38 -2.53 10.04
N GLN A 44 -7.06 -1.43 9.74
CA GLN A 44 -8.52 -1.34 9.77
C GLN A 44 -9.17 -2.39 8.85
N VAL A 45 -8.74 -2.51 7.60
CA VAL A 45 -9.36 -3.45 6.65
C VAL A 45 -9.06 -4.89 7.00
N ALA A 46 -7.82 -5.19 7.41
CA ALA A 46 -7.45 -6.53 7.87
C ALA A 46 -8.32 -6.98 9.06
N ALA A 47 -8.45 -6.14 10.08
CA ALA A 47 -9.30 -6.44 11.24
C ALA A 47 -10.79 -6.56 10.87
N ALA A 48 -11.31 -5.64 10.05
CA ALA A 48 -12.72 -5.64 9.64
C ALA A 48 -13.12 -6.87 8.81
N THR A 49 -12.13 -7.58 8.25
CA THR A 49 -12.31 -8.81 7.48
C THR A 49 -11.92 -10.07 8.26
N GLY A 50 -11.74 -9.95 9.58
CA GLY A 50 -11.58 -11.09 10.49
C GLY A 50 -10.14 -11.52 10.74
N HIS A 51 -9.15 -10.73 10.34
CA HIS A 51 -7.74 -11.00 10.66
C HIS A 51 -7.42 -10.41 12.04
N THR A 52 -6.54 -11.07 12.79
CA THR A 52 -5.96 -10.50 14.01
C THR A 52 -4.81 -9.59 13.61
N VAL A 53 -4.81 -8.36 14.10
CA VAL A 53 -3.84 -7.34 13.69
C VAL A 53 -3.04 -6.86 14.89
N VAL A 54 -1.73 -6.71 14.73
CA VAL A 54 -0.91 -5.89 15.62
C VAL A 54 -0.44 -4.68 14.83
N LEU A 55 -0.90 -3.49 15.24
CA LEU A 55 -0.40 -2.21 14.73
C LEU A 55 0.82 -1.78 15.53
N VAL A 56 1.91 -1.46 14.83
CA VAL A 56 3.19 -1.08 15.43
C VAL A 56 3.58 0.32 15.02
N ASP A 57 4.00 1.13 15.99
CA ASP A 57 4.60 2.45 15.78
C ASP A 57 5.51 2.79 16.98
N GLN A 58 6.17 3.94 16.94
CA GLN A 58 7.27 4.32 17.83
C GLN A 58 6.85 4.58 19.28
N THR A 59 5.63 5.10 19.50
CA THR A 59 5.15 5.48 20.84
C THR A 59 3.69 5.12 21.04
N GLU A 60 3.28 4.96 22.30
CA GLU A 60 1.88 4.73 22.68
C GLU A 60 0.96 5.87 22.22
N ASP A 61 1.43 7.12 22.27
CA ASP A 61 0.66 8.29 21.82
C ASP A 61 0.33 8.23 20.32
N ILE A 62 1.30 7.84 19.50
CA ILE A 62 1.09 7.66 18.05
C ILE A 62 0.08 6.52 17.82
N LEU A 63 0.27 5.39 18.50
CA LEU A 63 -0.63 4.23 18.39
C LEU A 63 -2.06 4.56 18.84
N ALA A 64 -2.23 5.31 19.93
CA ALA A 64 -3.51 5.78 20.43
C ALA A 64 -4.19 6.71 19.41
N LYS A 65 -3.44 7.64 18.82
CA LYS A 65 -3.93 8.52 17.75
C LYS A 65 -4.35 7.72 16.51
N SER A 66 -3.56 6.72 16.10
CA SER A 66 -3.88 5.84 14.97
C SER A 66 -5.14 5.02 15.24
N ARG A 67 -5.27 4.40 16.44
CA ARG A 67 -6.49 3.69 16.85
C ARG A 67 -7.72 4.59 16.83
N LYS A 68 -7.60 5.83 17.33
CA LYS A 68 -8.69 6.80 17.29
C LYS A 68 -9.11 7.12 15.85
N GLY A 69 -8.14 7.33 14.95
CA GLY A 69 -8.42 7.54 13.52
C GLY A 69 -9.13 6.34 12.87
N ILE A 70 -8.73 5.12 13.23
CA ILE A 70 -9.40 3.88 12.80
C ILE A 70 -10.84 3.83 13.33
N GLU A 71 -11.05 4.15 14.60
CA GLU A 71 -12.39 4.19 15.21
C GLU A 71 -13.31 5.19 14.49
N GLU A 72 -12.84 6.42 14.25
CA GLU A 72 -13.61 7.44 13.55
C GLU A 72 -13.95 7.03 12.11
N SER A 73 -13.00 6.40 11.42
CA SER A 73 -13.20 5.82 10.09
C SER A 73 -14.24 4.69 10.10
N LEU A 74 -14.12 3.75 11.04
CA LEU A 74 -15.07 2.65 11.23
C LEU A 74 -16.46 3.17 11.56
N ARG A 75 -16.58 4.23 12.36
CA ARG A 75 -17.86 4.87 12.66
C ARG A 75 -18.56 5.37 11.40
N LYS A 76 -17.82 5.96 10.46
CA LYS A 76 -18.36 6.38 9.14
C LYS A 76 -18.78 5.18 8.31
N VAL A 77 -17.99 4.11 8.31
CA VAL A 77 -18.33 2.86 7.60
C VAL A 77 -19.57 2.20 8.19
N ALA A 78 -19.67 2.11 9.52
CA ALA A 78 -20.77 1.49 10.23
C ALA A 78 -22.09 2.24 9.97
N LYS A 79 -22.08 3.58 10.06
CA LYS A 79 -23.24 4.41 9.71
C LYS A 79 -23.75 4.15 8.29
N LYS A 80 -22.86 3.93 7.33
CA LYS A 80 -23.24 3.67 5.94
C LYS A 80 -23.70 2.23 5.71
N LYS A 81 -23.01 1.24 6.31
CA LYS A 81 -23.25 -0.18 6.09
C LYS A 81 -24.45 -0.72 6.89
N PHE A 82 -24.70 -0.16 8.07
CA PHE A 82 -25.72 -0.62 9.02
C PHE A 82 -26.71 0.51 9.35
N ALA A 83 -27.08 1.32 8.36
CA ALA A 83 -27.96 2.48 8.54
C ALA A 83 -29.29 2.12 9.22
N GLU A 84 -29.82 0.93 8.91
CA GLU A 84 -31.10 0.42 9.44
C GLU A 84 -30.94 -0.38 10.75
N ASN A 85 -29.70 -0.69 11.17
CA ASN A 85 -29.42 -1.47 12.38
C ASN A 85 -28.18 -0.94 13.12
N PRO A 86 -28.32 0.15 13.89
CA PRO A 86 -27.20 0.76 14.63
C PRO A 86 -26.48 -0.22 15.56
N LYS A 87 -27.22 -1.14 16.21
CA LYS A 87 -26.64 -2.14 17.11
C LYS A 87 -25.67 -3.07 16.39
N ALA A 88 -26.01 -3.54 15.19
CA ALA A 88 -25.09 -4.32 14.36
C ALA A 88 -23.85 -3.51 13.93
N GLY A 89 -24.01 -2.20 13.76
CA GLY A 89 -22.91 -1.27 13.53
C GLY A 89 -21.95 -1.19 14.71
N ASP A 90 -22.46 -1.07 15.93
CA ASP A 90 -21.66 -1.01 17.15
C ASP A 90 -20.92 -2.34 17.40
N GLU A 91 -21.60 -3.47 17.25
CA GLU A 91 -21.00 -4.82 17.36
C GLU A 91 -19.88 -5.03 16.32
N PHE A 92 -20.07 -4.55 15.08
CA PHE A 92 -19.04 -4.59 14.05
C PHE A 92 -17.82 -3.75 14.43
N MET A 93 -18.03 -2.54 14.96
CA MET A 93 -16.95 -1.66 15.40
C MET A 93 -16.17 -2.28 16.56
N GLU A 94 -16.85 -2.73 17.60
CA GLU A 94 -16.24 -3.33 18.78
C GLU A 94 -15.41 -4.59 18.41
N LYS A 95 -15.99 -5.48 17.59
CA LYS A 95 -15.30 -6.67 17.09
C LYS A 95 -14.06 -6.31 16.27
N THR A 96 -14.14 -5.28 15.43
CA THR A 96 -13.01 -4.84 14.61
C THR A 96 -11.90 -4.25 15.49
N LEU A 97 -12.24 -3.35 16.42
CA LEU A 97 -11.27 -2.68 17.28
C LEU A 97 -10.60 -3.62 18.29
N SER A 98 -11.34 -4.58 18.82
CA SER A 98 -10.79 -5.62 19.72
C SER A 98 -9.82 -6.57 19.00
N SER A 99 -9.97 -6.71 17.67
CA SER A 99 -9.04 -7.49 16.84
C SER A 99 -7.75 -6.74 16.48
N ILE A 100 -7.64 -5.45 16.83
CA ILE A 100 -6.44 -4.63 16.62
C ILE A 100 -5.73 -4.45 17.96
N LEU A 101 -4.62 -5.16 18.13
CA LEU A 101 -3.66 -4.97 19.20
C LEU A 101 -2.64 -3.91 18.78
N THR A 102 -1.93 -3.36 19.75
CA THR A 102 -0.87 -2.36 19.51
C THR A 102 0.41 -2.78 20.21
N SER A 103 1.56 -2.50 19.61
CA SER A 103 2.88 -2.72 20.20
C SER A 103 3.85 -1.63 19.76
N MET A 104 4.81 -1.28 20.61
CA MET A 104 5.90 -0.37 20.22
C MET A 104 7.10 -1.11 19.60
N ASP A 105 7.11 -2.44 19.65
CA ASP A 105 8.18 -3.24 19.09
C ASP A 105 7.65 -4.38 18.22
N ALA A 106 7.82 -4.26 16.90
CA ALA A 106 7.45 -5.32 15.97
C ALA A 106 8.20 -6.63 16.26
N ALA A 107 9.47 -6.61 16.70
CA ALA A 107 10.22 -7.83 16.98
C ALA A 107 9.59 -8.69 18.08
N SER A 108 8.85 -8.07 19.01
CA SER A 108 8.15 -8.76 20.11
C SER A 108 6.95 -9.59 19.66
N VAL A 109 6.40 -9.34 18.46
CA VAL A 109 5.15 -9.96 17.99
C VAL A 109 5.29 -10.77 16.71
N VAL A 110 6.35 -10.55 15.92
CA VAL A 110 6.46 -11.19 14.60
C VAL A 110 6.76 -12.69 14.65
N HIS A 111 7.17 -13.24 15.80
CA HIS A 111 7.41 -14.69 15.94
C HIS A 111 6.15 -15.54 15.72
N SER A 112 4.95 -14.98 15.91
CA SER A 112 3.67 -15.66 15.71
C SER A 112 2.79 -15.02 14.63
N THR A 113 3.36 -14.13 13.80
CA THR A 113 2.63 -13.46 12.72
C THR A 113 2.77 -14.20 11.41
N ASP A 114 1.72 -14.18 10.59
CA ASP A 114 1.75 -14.79 9.26
C ASP A 114 2.27 -13.81 8.20
N LEU A 115 1.98 -12.52 8.39
CA LEU A 115 2.30 -11.45 7.44
C LEU A 115 2.74 -10.17 8.16
N VAL A 116 3.87 -9.61 7.75
CA VAL A 116 4.26 -8.23 8.06
C VAL A 116 3.92 -7.34 6.88
N VAL A 117 3.21 -6.23 7.12
CA VAL A 117 3.00 -5.16 6.14
C VAL A 117 3.62 -3.87 6.65
N GLU A 118 4.69 -3.44 6.00
CA GLU A 118 5.43 -2.23 6.36
C GLU A 118 4.88 -1.02 5.58
N ALA A 119 4.53 0.04 6.31
CA ALA A 119 4.02 1.31 5.81
C ALA A 119 4.60 2.52 6.61
N ILE A 120 5.91 2.49 6.84
CA ILE A 120 6.71 3.53 7.47
C ILE A 120 7.32 4.49 6.44
N VAL A 121 8.12 5.44 6.92
CA VAL A 121 8.83 6.45 6.12
C VAL A 121 9.55 5.85 4.90
N GLU A 122 9.47 6.55 3.77
CA GLU A 122 10.10 6.17 2.50
C GLU A 122 11.61 6.39 2.52
N ASN A 123 12.32 5.58 3.32
CA ASN A 123 13.77 5.58 3.38
C ASN A 123 14.31 4.16 3.34
N LEU A 124 15.12 3.86 2.31
CA LEU A 124 15.65 2.52 2.09
C LEU A 124 16.47 2.00 3.29
N ARG A 125 17.27 2.85 3.93
CA ARG A 125 18.09 2.45 5.07
C ARG A 125 17.22 2.06 6.26
N VAL A 126 16.21 2.88 6.59
CA VAL A 126 15.29 2.62 7.71
C VAL A 126 14.49 1.33 7.46
N LYS A 127 13.95 1.14 6.25
CA LYS A 127 13.21 -0.08 5.90
C LYS A 127 14.11 -1.31 5.91
N SER A 128 15.33 -1.20 5.38
CA SER A 128 16.30 -2.30 5.37
C SER A 128 16.71 -2.71 6.79
N GLU A 129 16.95 -1.74 7.68
CA GLU A 129 17.27 -2.00 9.08
C GLU A 129 16.11 -2.70 9.82
N LEU A 130 14.90 -2.19 9.62
CA LEU A 130 13.68 -2.80 10.16
C LEU A 130 13.57 -4.26 9.72
N PHE A 131 13.56 -4.53 8.42
CA PHE A 131 13.36 -5.89 7.93
C PHE A 131 14.52 -6.83 8.27
N LYS A 132 15.76 -6.35 8.27
CA LYS A 132 16.92 -7.12 8.74
C LYS A 132 16.80 -7.52 10.22
N ARG A 133 16.25 -6.64 11.06
CA ARG A 133 15.97 -6.96 12.46
C ARG A 133 14.85 -7.99 12.56
N LEU A 134 13.72 -7.76 11.90
CA LEU A 134 12.55 -8.66 11.95
C LEU A 134 12.84 -10.06 11.40
N ASP A 135 13.74 -10.18 10.40
CA ASP A 135 14.17 -11.47 9.84
C ASP A 135 14.70 -12.43 10.91
N LYS A 136 15.27 -11.90 12.00
CA LYS A 136 15.79 -12.71 13.11
C LYS A 136 14.71 -13.26 14.04
N PHE A 137 13.54 -12.61 14.10
CA PHE A 137 12.51 -12.89 15.11
C PHE A 137 11.24 -13.50 14.51
N ALA A 138 10.93 -13.19 13.26
CA ALA A 138 9.75 -13.73 12.61
C ALA A 138 9.89 -15.23 12.35
N ALA A 139 8.77 -15.95 12.45
CA ALA A 139 8.72 -17.37 12.15
C ALA A 139 9.15 -17.67 10.71
N GLU A 140 9.55 -18.92 10.47
CA GLU A 140 9.99 -19.36 9.14
C GLU A 140 8.92 -19.10 8.07
N HIS A 141 7.64 -19.28 8.40
CA HIS A 141 6.54 -19.11 7.45
C HIS A 141 6.16 -17.64 7.20
N THR A 142 6.58 -16.70 8.05
CA THR A 142 6.14 -15.31 7.98
C THR A 142 6.53 -14.68 6.63
N ILE A 143 5.55 -14.07 5.97
CA ILE A 143 5.74 -13.29 4.76
C ILE A 143 6.03 -11.84 5.13
N PHE A 144 6.99 -11.22 4.46
CA PHE A 144 7.26 -9.78 4.55
C PHE A 144 6.74 -9.08 3.30
N ALA A 145 6.01 -7.99 3.53
CA ALA A 145 5.51 -7.14 2.47
C ALA A 145 5.78 -5.67 2.80
N SER A 146 6.20 -4.90 1.80
CA SER A 146 6.28 -3.44 1.89
C SER A 146 5.18 -2.78 1.07
N ASN A 147 4.55 -1.75 1.63
CA ASN A 147 3.62 -0.84 0.97
C ASN A 147 4.35 0.32 0.26
N THR A 148 5.68 0.26 0.11
CA THR A 148 6.44 1.36 -0.51
C THR A 148 5.90 1.74 -1.89
N SER A 149 5.88 3.04 -2.19
CA SER A 149 5.43 3.56 -3.48
C SER A 149 6.59 3.99 -4.39
N SER A 150 7.80 4.14 -3.86
CA SER A 150 8.96 4.73 -4.54
C SER A 150 10.18 3.82 -4.60
N LEU A 151 10.34 2.88 -3.67
CA LEU A 151 11.50 2.01 -3.60
C LEU A 151 11.23 0.68 -4.30
N GLN A 152 12.27 0.12 -4.93
CA GLN A 152 12.20 -1.25 -5.44
C GLN A 152 12.13 -2.23 -4.27
N ILE A 153 11.22 -3.20 -4.38
CA ILE A 153 11.02 -4.26 -3.39
C ILE A 153 12.28 -5.09 -3.23
N THR A 154 12.99 -5.37 -4.33
CA THR A 154 14.24 -6.13 -4.36
C THR A 154 15.30 -5.50 -3.46
N SER A 155 15.41 -4.18 -3.45
CA SER A 155 16.37 -3.45 -2.61
C SER A 155 16.12 -3.67 -1.13
N ILE A 156 14.85 -3.73 -0.72
CA ILE A 156 14.45 -3.97 0.67
C ILE A 156 14.56 -5.46 1.02
N ALA A 157 14.12 -6.34 0.12
CA ALA A 157 14.14 -7.79 0.30
C ALA A 157 15.57 -8.31 0.55
N ASN A 158 16.57 -7.76 -0.13
CA ASN A 158 17.98 -8.12 0.02
C ASN A 158 18.59 -7.78 1.39
N ALA A 159 17.90 -7.01 2.24
CA ALA A 159 18.28 -6.83 3.63
C ALA A 159 17.99 -8.07 4.50
N THR A 160 17.28 -9.06 3.94
CA THR A 160 16.84 -10.29 4.61
C THR A 160 17.41 -11.53 3.92
N THR A 161 17.24 -12.68 4.56
CA THR A 161 17.56 -14.02 4.05
C THR A 161 16.32 -14.79 3.59
N ARG A 162 15.16 -14.14 3.53
CA ARG A 162 13.86 -14.73 3.16
C ARG A 162 13.25 -14.06 1.92
N GLN A 163 14.06 -13.78 0.92
CA GLN A 163 13.61 -13.11 -0.31
C GLN A 163 12.50 -13.90 -1.03
N ASP A 164 12.45 -15.22 -0.84
CA ASP A 164 11.37 -16.07 -1.32
C ASP A 164 10.02 -15.80 -0.65
N ARG A 165 10.04 -15.19 0.55
CA ARG A 165 8.89 -14.74 1.35
C ARG A 165 8.81 -13.22 1.47
N PHE A 166 9.47 -12.48 0.58
CA PHE A 166 9.38 -11.03 0.52
C PHE A 166 8.68 -10.57 -0.76
N ALA A 167 7.76 -9.61 -0.65
CA ALA A 167 7.05 -9.03 -1.79
C ALA A 167 6.70 -7.55 -1.56
N GLY A 168 6.15 -6.90 -2.59
CA GLY A 168 5.39 -5.66 -2.40
C GLY A 168 3.91 -5.97 -2.26
N LEU A 169 3.24 -5.23 -1.38
CA LEU A 169 1.80 -5.28 -1.20
C LEU A 169 1.29 -3.83 -1.10
N HIS A 170 1.05 -3.23 -2.26
CA HIS A 170 0.85 -1.80 -2.40
C HIS A 170 -0.65 -1.47 -2.46
N PHE A 171 -1.09 -0.68 -1.46
CA PHE A 171 -2.45 -0.22 -1.27
C PHE A 171 -2.61 1.25 -1.69
N PHE A 172 -3.85 1.69 -1.82
CA PHE A 172 -4.19 3.04 -2.26
C PHE A 172 -5.03 3.77 -1.21
N ASN A 173 -4.73 5.04 -1.00
CA ASN A 173 -5.50 5.90 -0.10
C ASN A 173 -6.86 6.29 -0.71
N PRO A 174 -7.98 6.26 0.03
CA PRO A 174 -8.16 5.66 1.36
C PRO A 174 -8.27 4.14 1.31
N VAL A 175 -7.43 3.45 2.09
CA VAL A 175 -7.32 1.98 2.04
C VAL A 175 -8.65 1.26 2.28
N PRO A 176 -9.54 1.69 3.21
CA PRO A 176 -10.85 1.03 3.38
C PRO A 176 -11.79 1.13 2.18
N LEU A 177 -11.63 2.14 1.33
CA LEU A 177 -12.49 2.37 0.17
C LEU A 177 -11.89 1.79 -1.11
N MET A 178 -10.60 1.98 -1.33
CA MET A 178 -9.92 1.55 -2.55
C MET A 178 -9.86 0.03 -2.62
N LYS A 179 -10.39 -0.52 -3.71
CA LYS A 179 -10.50 -1.96 -3.93
C LYS A 179 -9.27 -2.57 -4.56
N LEU A 180 -8.33 -1.79 -5.08
CA LEU A 180 -7.13 -2.32 -5.71
C LEU A 180 -6.04 -2.64 -4.68
N VAL A 181 -5.29 -3.71 -4.94
CA VAL A 181 -3.96 -3.95 -4.34
C VAL A 181 -3.03 -4.39 -5.45
N GLU A 182 -1.85 -3.81 -5.54
CA GLU A 182 -0.80 -4.35 -6.40
C GLU A 182 0.02 -5.36 -5.58
N VAL A 183 0.17 -6.58 -6.10
CA VAL A 183 1.03 -7.62 -5.51
C VAL A 183 2.29 -7.72 -6.38
N ILE A 184 3.42 -7.34 -5.81
CA ILE A 184 4.67 -7.12 -6.55
C ILE A 184 5.60 -8.30 -6.26
N LYS A 185 5.99 -9.02 -7.31
CA LYS A 185 7.02 -10.06 -7.21
C LYS A 185 8.39 -9.47 -7.55
N THR A 186 9.36 -9.77 -6.71
CA THR A 186 10.77 -9.78 -7.13
C THR A 186 11.04 -11.08 -7.90
N PRO A 187 12.18 -11.20 -8.61
CA PRO A 187 12.61 -12.48 -9.17
C PRO A 187 12.79 -13.59 -8.14
N MET A 188 12.99 -13.24 -6.86
CA MET A 188 13.22 -14.19 -5.77
C MET A 188 11.91 -14.62 -5.10
N THR A 189 10.84 -13.81 -5.18
CA THR A 189 9.56 -14.07 -4.52
C THR A 189 8.96 -15.39 -5.01
N SER A 190 8.74 -16.32 -4.07
CA SER A 190 8.17 -17.62 -4.39
C SER A 190 6.74 -17.49 -4.91
N GLN A 191 6.32 -18.45 -5.73
CA GLN A 191 4.95 -18.53 -6.19
C GLN A 191 3.97 -18.73 -5.02
N LYS A 192 4.39 -19.48 -3.98
CA LYS A 192 3.63 -19.68 -2.75
C LYS A 192 3.33 -18.35 -2.05
N THR A 193 4.35 -17.52 -1.84
CA THR A 193 4.19 -16.19 -1.22
C THR A 193 3.27 -15.29 -2.04
N PHE A 194 3.49 -15.24 -3.36
CA PHE A 194 2.64 -14.46 -4.25
C PHE A 194 1.16 -14.88 -4.15
N GLU A 195 0.88 -16.19 -4.19
CA GLU A 195 -0.49 -16.70 -4.10
C GLU A 195 -1.12 -16.49 -2.72
N SER A 196 -0.35 -16.57 -1.64
CA SER A 196 -0.80 -16.22 -0.29
C SER A 196 -1.18 -14.74 -0.19
N LEU A 197 -0.43 -13.84 -0.82
CA LEU A 197 -0.73 -12.40 -0.82
C LEU A 197 -1.90 -12.04 -1.75
N VAL A 198 -2.05 -12.74 -2.86
CA VAL A 198 -3.24 -12.64 -3.73
C VAL A 198 -4.48 -13.08 -2.97
N ASP A 199 -4.43 -14.21 -2.26
CA ASP A 199 -5.55 -14.69 -1.45
C ASP A 199 -5.86 -13.74 -0.31
N PHE A 200 -4.85 -13.29 0.42
CA PHE A 200 -5.01 -12.27 1.47
C PHE A 200 -5.68 -11.01 0.91
N SER A 201 -5.23 -10.50 -0.24
CA SER A 201 -5.88 -9.33 -0.87
C SER A 201 -7.36 -9.58 -1.17
N LYS A 202 -7.72 -10.80 -1.61
CA LYS A 202 -9.13 -11.17 -1.83
C LYS A 202 -9.91 -11.28 -0.53
N THR A 203 -9.34 -11.83 0.55
CA THR A 203 -10.02 -11.90 1.86
C THR A 203 -10.27 -10.51 2.44
N LEU A 204 -9.41 -9.52 2.13
CA LEU A 204 -9.65 -8.10 2.43
C LEU A 204 -10.81 -7.48 1.63
N GLY A 205 -11.47 -8.23 0.74
CA GLY A 205 -12.49 -7.72 -0.18
C GLY A 205 -11.90 -6.77 -1.23
N LYS A 206 -10.65 -7.02 -1.64
CA LYS A 206 -9.91 -6.26 -2.64
C LYS A 206 -9.60 -7.12 -3.87
N HIS A 207 -9.24 -6.45 -4.96
CA HIS A 207 -8.87 -7.01 -6.24
C HIS A 207 -7.34 -6.91 -6.40
N PRO A 208 -6.59 -8.01 -6.21
CA PRO A 208 -5.16 -8.02 -6.46
C PRO A 208 -4.86 -7.93 -7.96
N VAL A 209 -3.83 -7.18 -8.32
CA VAL A 209 -3.21 -7.18 -9.65
C VAL A 209 -1.72 -7.47 -9.53
N ALA A 210 -1.17 -8.25 -10.47
CA ALA A 210 0.24 -8.62 -10.44
C ALA A 210 1.08 -7.55 -11.14
N CYS A 211 2.18 -7.15 -10.52
CA CYS A 211 3.17 -6.28 -11.14
C CYS A 211 4.59 -6.84 -10.95
N LYS A 212 5.48 -6.50 -11.88
CA LYS A 212 6.93 -6.67 -11.68
C LYS A 212 7.42 -5.59 -10.71
N ASP A 213 8.55 -5.87 -10.05
CA ASP A 213 9.26 -4.89 -9.25
C ASP A 213 9.94 -3.83 -10.13
N THR A 214 9.13 -2.92 -10.67
CA THR A 214 9.55 -1.78 -11.49
C THR A 214 9.06 -0.48 -10.86
N PRO A 215 9.81 0.63 -10.96
CA PRO A 215 9.44 1.90 -10.33
C PRO A 215 8.01 2.30 -10.64
N GLY A 216 7.20 2.57 -9.60
CA GLY A 216 5.80 2.99 -9.73
C GLY A 216 4.78 1.90 -10.02
N PHE A 217 5.20 0.64 -10.16
CA PHE A 217 4.34 -0.52 -10.44
C PHE A 217 3.42 -0.29 -11.65
N ILE A 218 2.09 -0.37 -11.50
CA ILE A 218 1.13 -0.09 -12.58
C ILE A 218 0.54 1.30 -12.39
N VAL A 219 -0.17 1.51 -11.27
CA VAL A 219 -0.98 2.72 -11.07
C VAL A 219 -0.10 3.95 -11.05
N ASN A 220 0.90 4.02 -10.18
CA ASN A 220 1.73 5.22 -10.08
C ASN A 220 2.55 5.43 -11.35
N ARG A 221 3.04 4.34 -11.98
CA ARG A 221 3.85 4.42 -13.20
C ARG A 221 3.11 5.02 -14.39
N LEU A 222 1.78 4.90 -14.42
CA LEU A 222 0.90 5.53 -15.41
C LEU A 222 0.37 6.89 -14.93
N LEU A 223 -0.07 6.97 -13.66
CA LEU A 223 -0.74 8.13 -13.09
C LEU A 223 0.22 9.30 -12.91
N VAL A 224 1.34 9.10 -12.21
CA VAL A 224 2.21 10.20 -11.80
C VAL A 224 2.82 10.92 -13.01
N PRO A 225 3.35 10.24 -14.05
CA PRO A 225 3.83 10.95 -15.24
C PRO A 225 2.73 11.73 -15.96
N TYR A 226 1.50 11.21 -16.02
CA TYR A 226 0.35 11.95 -16.57
C TYR A 226 0.05 13.22 -15.76
N LEU A 227 0.06 13.14 -14.42
CA LEU A 227 -0.12 14.31 -13.57
C LEU A 227 0.98 15.36 -13.81
N MET A 228 2.22 14.91 -13.99
CA MET A 228 3.32 15.81 -14.32
C MET A 228 3.19 16.43 -15.70
N GLU A 229 2.68 15.71 -16.69
CA GLU A 229 2.38 16.29 -18.01
C GLU A 229 1.28 17.36 -17.94
N ALA A 230 0.25 17.16 -17.12
CA ALA A 230 -0.75 18.19 -16.88
C ALA A 230 -0.14 19.46 -16.28
N VAL A 231 0.75 19.31 -15.29
CA VAL A 231 1.50 20.43 -14.70
C VAL A 231 2.36 21.13 -15.75
N ARG A 232 3.10 20.39 -16.57
CA ARG A 232 3.94 20.96 -17.63
C ARG A 232 3.11 21.70 -18.69
N LEU A 233 1.93 21.20 -19.04
CA LEU A 233 1.01 21.87 -19.96
C LEU A 233 0.52 23.21 -19.40
N TYR A 234 0.20 23.24 -18.11
CA TYR A 234 -0.12 24.49 -17.42
C TYR A 234 1.08 25.45 -17.34
N GLU A 235 2.29 24.95 -17.02
CA GLU A 235 3.50 25.77 -16.94
C GLU A 235 3.90 26.40 -18.28
N ARG A 236 3.56 25.77 -19.42
CA ARG A 236 3.73 26.36 -20.76
C ARG A 236 2.73 27.47 -21.08
N GLY A 237 1.67 27.60 -20.28
CA GLY A 237 0.59 28.56 -20.52
C GLY A 237 -0.40 28.10 -21.60
N ASP A 238 -0.38 26.81 -21.98
CA ASP A 238 -1.25 26.28 -23.03
C ASP A 238 -2.72 26.27 -22.60
N ALA A 239 -3.00 26.04 -21.31
CA ALA A 239 -4.34 26.06 -20.72
C ALA A 239 -4.28 26.35 -19.21
N SER A 240 -5.41 26.81 -18.66
CA SER A 240 -5.57 27.02 -17.21
C SER A 240 -5.70 25.68 -16.46
N LYS A 241 -5.40 25.67 -15.14
CA LYS A 241 -5.55 24.45 -14.32
C LYS A 241 -6.99 23.99 -14.27
N GLU A 242 -7.88 24.96 -14.20
CA GLU A 242 -9.33 24.81 -14.13
C GLU A 242 -9.89 24.18 -15.42
N ASP A 243 -9.40 24.62 -16.58
CA ASP A 243 -9.80 24.05 -17.88
C ASP A 243 -9.20 22.67 -18.08
N ILE A 244 -7.95 22.43 -17.68
CA ILE A 244 -7.33 21.10 -17.74
C ILE A 244 -8.11 20.12 -16.87
N ASP A 245 -8.47 20.52 -15.65
CA ASP A 245 -9.30 19.70 -14.76
C ASP A 245 -10.67 19.42 -15.36
N THR A 246 -11.31 20.43 -15.94
CA THR A 246 -12.63 20.29 -16.59
C THR A 246 -12.54 19.36 -17.80
N ALA A 247 -11.51 19.53 -18.64
CA ALA A 247 -11.27 18.72 -19.83
C ALA A 247 -11.06 17.24 -19.47
N MET A 248 -10.27 16.95 -18.43
CA MET A 248 -10.03 15.56 -18.02
C MET A 248 -11.24 14.93 -17.33
N LYS A 249 -12.03 15.71 -16.60
CA LYS A 249 -13.30 15.24 -16.01
C LYS A 249 -14.34 14.90 -17.09
N LEU A 250 -14.60 15.84 -18.01
CA LEU A 250 -15.67 15.70 -18.99
C LEU A 250 -15.26 14.93 -20.25
N GLY A 251 -14.03 15.11 -20.71
CA GLY A 251 -13.51 14.50 -21.95
C GLY A 251 -12.91 13.11 -21.75
N ALA A 252 -12.26 12.85 -20.62
CA ALA A 252 -11.65 11.55 -20.31
C ALA A 252 -12.42 10.75 -19.23
N GLY A 253 -13.49 11.32 -18.67
CA GLY A 253 -14.34 10.67 -17.68
C GLY A 253 -13.67 10.49 -16.31
N TYR A 254 -12.67 11.30 -15.98
CA TYR A 254 -11.97 11.17 -14.70
C TYR A 254 -12.82 11.71 -13.55
N PRO A 255 -12.82 11.07 -12.36
CA PRO A 255 -13.59 11.56 -11.21
C PRO A 255 -13.08 12.91 -10.67
N MET A 256 -11.79 13.19 -10.84
CA MET A 256 -11.13 14.44 -10.48
C MET A 256 -10.17 14.84 -11.60
N GLY A 257 -10.04 16.14 -11.82
CA GLY A 257 -9.00 16.65 -12.72
C GLY A 257 -7.59 16.41 -12.16
N PRO A 258 -6.53 16.46 -12.98
CA PRO A 258 -5.17 16.21 -12.52
C PRO A 258 -4.69 17.16 -11.41
N PHE A 259 -5.08 18.45 -11.39
CA PHE A 259 -4.67 19.37 -10.33
C PHE A 259 -5.43 19.11 -9.03
N GLU A 260 -6.75 18.90 -9.12
CA GLU A 260 -7.56 18.43 -7.98
C GLU A 260 -7.02 17.11 -7.40
N LEU A 261 -6.58 16.19 -8.26
CA LEU A 261 -6.04 14.89 -7.87
C LEU A 261 -4.64 15.02 -7.26
N LEU A 262 -3.78 15.87 -7.81
CA LEU A 262 -2.47 16.21 -7.24
C LEU A 262 -2.61 16.73 -5.80
N ASP A 263 -3.54 17.66 -5.58
CA ASP A 263 -3.81 18.20 -4.25
C ASP A 263 -4.47 17.16 -3.32
N TYR A 264 -5.20 16.18 -3.87
CA TYR A 264 -5.79 15.09 -3.09
C TYR A 264 -4.75 14.07 -2.62
N VAL A 265 -3.82 13.66 -3.50
CA VAL A 265 -2.78 12.68 -3.17
C VAL A 265 -1.62 13.29 -2.37
N GLY A 266 -1.37 14.58 -2.55
CA GLY A 266 -0.32 15.35 -1.88
C GLY A 266 0.81 15.72 -2.83
N LEU A 267 1.18 17.00 -2.84
CA LEU A 267 2.22 17.52 -3.72
C LEU A 267 3.63 17.07 -3.30
N ASP A 268 3.90 17.01 -2.00
CA ASP A 268 5.12 16.45 -1.44
C ASP A 268 5.27 14.96 -1.76
N THR A 269 4.18 14.19 -1.66
CA THR A 269 4.16 12.76 -2.01
C THR A 269 4.51 12.57 -3.48
N THR A 270 3.87 13.35 -4.36
CA THR A 270 4.08 13.27 -5.81
C THR A 270 5.49 13.68 -6.19
N LYS A 271 5.95 14.81 -5.64
CA LYS A 271 7.32 15.31 -5.84
C LYS A 271 8.36 14.28 -5.39
N PHE A 272 8.19 13.67 -4.22
CA PHE A 272 9.13 12.69 -3.69
C PHE A 272 9.28 11.47 -4.62
N ILE A 273 8.17 10.96 -5.16
CA ILE A 273 8.19 9.86 -6.14
C ILE A 273 8.94 10.29 -7.41
N MET A 274 8.64 11.50 -7.91
CA MET A 274 9.24 12.03 -9.13
C MET A 274 10.72 12.32 -8.99
N ASP A 275 11.15 12.89 -7.87
CA ASP A 275 12.56 13.14 -7.58
C ASP A 275 13.33 11.81 -7.52
N GLY A 276 12.77 10.78 -6.87
CA GLY A 276 13.37 9.44 -6.88
C GLY A 276 13.52 8.84 -8.28
N TRP A 277 12.51 8.98 -9.15
CA TRP A 277 12.62 8.53 -10.54
C TRP A 277 13.59 9.36 -11.37
N HIS A 278 13.67 10.67 -11.12
CA HIS A 278 14.63 11.55 -11.75
C HIS A 278 16.06 11.18 -11.38
N GLU A 279 16.33 10.93 -10.10
CA GLU A 279 17.66 10.48 -9.62
C GLU A 279 18.08 9.16 -10.27
N MET A 280 17.12 8.25 -10.50
CA MET A 280 17.37 6.96 -11.17
C MET A 280 17.60 7.09 -12.67
N ASP A 281 16.98 8.08 -13.33
CA ASP A 281 17.06 8.28 -14.79
C ASP A 281 16.98 9.77 -15.14
N THR A 282 18.08 10.48 -14.87
CA THR A 282 18.17 11.96 -14.98
C THR A 282 17.93 12.50 -16.38
N LYS A 283 18.14 11.66 -17.40
CA LYS A 283 17.96 12.01 -18.81
C LYS A 283 16.53 11.79 -19.29
N ASN A 284 15.66 11.16 -18.49
CA ASN A 284 14.30 10.89 -18.89
C ASN A 284 13.48 12.18 -18.93
N PRO A 285 12.86 12.55 -20.06
CA PRO A 285 12.03 13.74 -20.14
C PRO A 285 10.77 13.63 -19.27
N LEU A 286 10.24 12.41 -19.09
CA LEU A 286 9.03 12.20 -18.28
C LEU A 286 9.29 12.46 -16.79
N PHE A 287 10.54 12.32 -16.34
CA PHE A 287 10.93 12.47 -14.94
C PHE A 287 11.50 13.85 -14.60
N GLN A 288 11.41 14.82 -15.51
CA GLN A 288 11.90 16.17 -15.23
C GLN A 288 11.08 16.84 -14.11
N SER A 289 11.78 17.59 -13.26
CA SER A 289 11.15 18.33 -12.17
C SER A 289 10.22 19.44 -12.68
N SER A 290 9.23 19.84 -11.88
CA SER A 290 8.35 20.97 -12.16
C SER A 290 8.66 22.15 -11.21
N PRO A 291 8.99 23.34 -11.75
CA PRO A 291 9.15 24.55 -10.96
C PRO A 291 7.93 24.90 -10.09
N SER A 292 6.70 24.78 -10.62
CA SER A 292 5.48 25.09 -9.88
C SER A 292 5.27 24.14 -8.71
N MET A 293 5.47 22.85 -8.92
CA MET A 293 5.37 21.84 -7.86
C MET A 293 6.44 22.06 -6.79
N ASN A 294 7.69 22.31 -7.20
CA ASN A 294 8.78 22.57 -6.26
C ASN A 294 8.50 23.78 -5.38
N LYS A 295 7.98 24.86 -5.97
CA LYS A 295 7.61 26.08 -5.24
C LYS A 295 6.51 25.81 -4.20
N LEU A 296 5.43 25.13 -4.60
CA LEU A 296 4.32 24.82 -3.68
C LEU A 296 4.77 23.94 -2.50
N VAL A 297 5.59 22.92 -2.78
CA VAL A 297 6.15 22.07 -1.73
C VAL A 297 7.08 22.86 -0.80
N ALA A 298 7.93 23.74 -1.33
CA ALA A 298 8.80 24.61 -0.52
C ALA A 298 8.01 25.57 0.39
N GLU A 299 6.81 25.96 -0.01
CA GLU A 299 5.90 26.81 0.76
C GLU A 299 5.00 26.02 1.75
N ASN A 300 5.20 24.70 1.92
CA ASN A 300 4.33 23.80 2.68
C ASN A 300 2.86 23.78 2.21
N LYS A 301 2.63 24.09 0.92
CA LYS A 301 1.33 23.98 0.26
C LYS A 301 1.23 22.59 -0.36
N LEU A 302 0.82 21.62 0.45
CA LEU A 302 0.87 20.19 0.12
C LEU A 302 -0.46 19.64 -0.41
N GLY A 303 -1.42 20.50 -0.76
CA GLY A 303 -2.75 20.13 -1.21
C GLY A 303 -3.78 20.13 -0.08
N LYS A 304 -4.80 19.26 -0.20
CA LYS A 304 -5.94 19.21 0.73
C LYS A 304 -5.53 19.02 2.19
N LYS A 305 -4.46 18.27 2.45
CA LYS A 305 -3.98 17.96 3.81
C LYS A 305 -3.42 19.18 4.56
N THR A 306 -3.07 20.25 3.86
CA THR A 306 -2.59 21.52 4.43
C THR A 306 -3.53 22.69 4.12
N GLY A 307 -4.69 22.43 3.51
CA GLY A 307 -5.65 23.46 3.11
C GLY A 307 -5.25 24.25 1.85
N GLU A 308 -4.10 23.98 1.24
CA GLU A 308 -3.65 24.69 0.04
C GLU A 308 -2.62 23.85 -0.74
N GLY A 309 -2.77 23.83 -2.06
CA GLY A 309 -1.83 23.29 -3.05
C GLY A 309 -1.92 24.10 -4.34
N TYR A 310 -2.29 23.47 -5.46
CA TYR A 310 -2.67 24.20 -6.68
C TYR A 310 -3.97 24.98 -6.51
N TYR A 311 -4.88 24.49 -5.65
CA TYR A 311 -6.08 25.17 -5.20
C TYR A 311 -6.06 25.43 -3.70
N LYS A 312 -6.97 26.30 -3.24
CA LYS A 312 -7.20 26.57 -1.81
C LYS A 312 -8.42 25.78 -1.33
N TYR A 313 -8.30 25.19 -0.14
CA TYR A 313 -9.31 24.38 0.52
C TYR A 313 -9.65 24.98 1.88
N LYS A 314 -10.90 24.87 2.28
CA LYS A 314 -11.41 25.26 3.59
C LYS A 314 -11.92 24.04 4.35
#